data_AF-A0A661NS27-F1
#
_entry.id   AF-A0A661NS27-F1
#
_cell.length_a   1.000
_cell.length_b   1.000
_cell.length_c   1.000
_cell.angle_alpha   90.00
_cell.angle_beta   90.00
_cell.angle_gamma   90.00
#
_symmetry.space_group_name_H-M   'P 1'
#
loop_
_entity.id
_entity.type
_entity.pdbx_description
1 polymer ?
#
loop_
_entity_poly.entity_id
_entity_poly.type
_entity_poly.pdbx_seq_one_letter_code
_entity_poly.pdbx_strand_id
1 'polypeptide(L)'
;MLIAVPSDAPGGLDAVVSAHFGHCAAFTLVTVDDGKIGDVSTAEPPAHEQGGCMAPVMFLKQREVEALLSGGMGMRPLQGFQQVGIKVFHNEADGTVREAVQRYIDGKCDEFGEAQTCGGGSGGCGDDHHHEPVVRKPIEGKADVQKDRAITIDYKLNDTEGNLIDSSETSAPLTFLHGHGNIVPGLEKELIGLEIGAQVVVKVPTADAYGERDEAKIFDVPRSQLPPDVKLGDMLRAQMEGGALVSLIVAELTDEVGRLDPNHPLAGKDLVFDVTIVKIEQAAPEELEHGHCH
;
A
#
# COMPACT_ATOMS: atom_id res chain seq x y z
N MET A 1 26.62 -6.72 -17.42
CA MET A 1 25.50 -6.71 -16.46
C MET A 1 24.44 -5.72 -16.85
N LEU A 2 23.19 -5.93 -16.45
CA LEU A 2 22.09 -4.97 -16.69
C LEU A 2 21.77 -4.18 -15.41
N ILE A 3 21.85 -2.86 -15.52
CA ILE A 3 21.58 -1.90 -14.43
C ILE A 3 20.27 -1.18 -14.71
N ALA A 4 19.39 -1.08 -13.73
CA ALA A 4 18.22 -0.22 -13.78
C ALA A 4 18.46 1.06 -12.97
N VAL A 5 18.01 2.19 -13.51
CA VAL A 5 18.03 3.50 -12.85
C VAL A 5 16.64 4.12 -12.97
N PRO A 6 15.94 4.42 -11.86
CA PRO A 6 14.72 5.21 -11.88
C PRO A 6 15.02 6.60 -12.44
N SER A 7 14.20 7.07 -13.38
CA SER A 7 14.46 8.31 -14.12
C SER A 7 13.17 9.01 -14.54
N ASP A 8 13.26 10.30 -14.79
CA ASP A 8 12.17 11.10 -15.35
C ASP A 8 11.88 10.73 -16.82
N ALA A 9 10.67 11.01 -17.27
CA ALA A 9 10.28 10.77 -18.66
C ALA A 9 11.12 11.64 -19.62
N PRO A 10 11.56 11.11 -20.77
CA PRO A 10 11.24 9.80 -21.34
C PRO A 10 12.21 8.67 -20.93
N GLY A 11 13.08 8.89 -19.95
CA GLY A 11 14.24 8.06 -19.63
C GLY A 11 15.42 8.29 -20.58
N GLY A 12 16.45 7.45 -20.47
CA GLY A 12 17.69 7.54 -21.22
C GLY A 12 18.85 8.13 -20.42
N LEU A 13 20.05 8.13 -21.00
CA LEU A 13 21.28 8.50 -20.29
C LEU A 13 21.31 9.93 -19.79
N ASP A 14 20.68 10.85 -20.52
CA ASP A 14 20.69 12.26 -20.18
C ASP A 14 19.43 12.65 -19.37
N ALA A 15 18.56 11.70 -19.05
CA ALA A 15 17.43 11.91 -18.17
C ALA A 15 17.91 12.09 -16.72
N VAL A 16 17.16 12.90 -15.97
CA VAL A 16 17.41 13.13 -14.55
C VAL A 16 17.06 11.86 -13.78
N VAL A 17 17.92 11.48 -12.83
CA VAL A 17 17.65 10.34 -11.94
C VAL A 17 16.49 10.72 -11.03
N SER A 18 15.51 9.84 -10.93
CA SER A 18 14.38 10.04 -10.03
C SER A 18 14.78 9.68 -8.61
N ALA A 19 14.45 10.55 -7.66
CA ALA A 19 14.70 10.31 -6.23
C ALA A 19 13.87 9.14 -5.67
N HIS A 20 12.73 8.84 -6.31
CA HIS A 20 11.72 7.91 -5.82
C HIS A 20 11.60 6.69 -6.71
N PHE A 21 12.08 5.55 -6.20
CA PHE A 21 11.90 4.27 -6.87
C PHE A 21 10.42 3.96 -7.20
N GLY A 22 9.50 4.28 -6.28
CA GLY A 22 8.07 4.04 -6.47
C GLY A 22 7.46 4.89 -7.58
N HIS A 23 7.91 6.13 -7.74
CA HIS A 23 7.16 7.12 -8.54
C HIS A 23 7.95 7.66 -9.72
N CYS A 24 8.98 6.91 -10.14
CA CYS A 24 9.70 7.25 -11.36
C CYS A 24 8.77 7.14 -12.57
N ALA A 25 8.98 8.01 -13.56
CA ALA A 25 8.21 7.97 -14.80
C ALA A 25 8.73 6.88 -15.75
N ALA A 26 10.00 6.50 -15.63
CA ALA A 26 10.63 5.44 -16.40
C ALA A 26 11.77 4.77 -15.63
N PHE A 27 11.97 3.47 -15.87
CA PHE A 27 13.25 2.81 -15.61
C PHE A 27 14.14 2.94 -16.84
N THR A 28 15.29 3.59 -16.70
CA THR A 28 16.35 3.53 -17.70
C THR A 28 17.22 2.30 -17.43
N LEU A 29 17.26 1.40 -18.40
CA LEU A 29 18.01 0.15 -18.34
C LEU A 29 19.29 0.33 -19.16
N VAL A 30 20.43 0.12 -18.51
CA VAL A 30 21.76 0.35 -19.07
C VAL A 30 22.57 -0.93 -18.94
N THR A 31 23.07 -1.44 -20.06
CA THR A 31 24.06 -2.52 -20.02
C THR A 31 25.42 -1.93 -19.69
N VAL A 32 26.15 -2.58 -18.79
CA VAL A 32 27.53 -2.25 -18.46
C VAL A 32 28.41 -3.47 -18.71
N ASP A 33 29.41 -3.30 -19.57
CA ASP A 33 30.38 -4.33 -19.94
C ASP A 33 31.80 -3.77 -19.82
N ASP A 34 32.70 -4.48 -19.13
CA ASP A 34 34.07 -4.06 -18.83
C ASP A 34 34.21 -2.60 -18.36
N GLY A 35 33.28 -2.15 -17.48
CA GLY A 35 33.28 -0.80 -16.93
C GLY A 35 32.91 0.29 -17.95
N LYS A 36 32.19 -0.06 -19.03
CA LYS A 36 31.71 0.87 -20.04
C LYS A 36 30.20 0.78 -20.18
N ILE A 37 29.57 1.94 -20.36
CA ILE A 37 28.16 2.06 -20.71
C ILE A 37 27.96 1.52 -22.13
N GLY A 38 27.09 0.51 -22.26
CA GLY A 38 26.67 -0.11 -23.51
C GLY A 38 25.29 0.34 -23.94
N ASP A 39 24.46 -0.61 -24.38
CA ASP A 39 23.09 -0.40 -24.82
C ASP A 39 22.20 0.18 -23.72
N VAL A 40 21.31 1.08 -24.14
CA VAL A 40 20.37 1.79 -23.27
C VAL A 40 18.96 1.63 -23.81
N SER A 41 18.04 1.27 -22.92
CA SER A 41 16.61 1.18 -23.20
C SER A 41 15.82 1.78 -22.05
N THR A 42 14.54 2.05 -22.29
CA THR A 42 13.63 2.58 -21.27
C THR A 42 12.44 1.65 -21.10
N ALA A 43 11.94 1.55 -19.88
CA ALA A 43 10.80 0.73 -19.54
C ALA A 43 9.86 1.53 -18.63
N GLU A 44 8.58 1.58 -18.99
CA GLU A 44 7.57 2.23 -18.16
C GLU A 44 7.25 1.34 -16.95
N PRO A 45 7.26 1.91 -15.72
CA PRO A 45 6.94 1.15 -14.53
C PRO A 45 5.47 0.72 -14.53
N PRO A 46 5.14 -0.44 -13.93
CA PRO A 46 3.76 -0.88 -13.80
C PRO A 46 2.94 0.08 -12.92
N ALA A 47 1.67 0.28 -13.26
CA ALA A 47 0.76 1.14 -12.51
C ALA A 47 0.61 0.67 -11.04
N HIS A 48 0.56 1.63 -10.10
CA HIS A 48 0.60 1.38 -8.65
C HIS A 48 -0.62 0.67 -8.05
N GLU A 49 -1.64 0.38 -8.85
CA GLU A 49 -2.87 -0.30 -8.42
C GLU A 49 -2.76 -1.84 -8.44
N GLN A 50 -1.76 -2.42 -9.12
CA GLN A 50 -1.61 -3.87 -9.26
C GLN A 50 -0.29 -4.38 -8.66
N GLY A 51 -0.36 -4.98 -7.47
CA GLY A 51 0.73 -5.79 -6.88
C GLY A 51 1.60 -5.12 -5.79
N GLY A 52 1.27 -3.89 -5.38
CA GLY A 52 1.93 -3.21 -4.27
C GLY A 52 3.46 -3.07 -4.46
N CYS A 53 4.21 -3.00 -3.35
CA CYS A 53 5.66 -2.82 -3.35
C CYS A 53 6.47 -3.87 -4.14
N MET A 54 5.87 -5.01 -4.48
CA MET A 54 6.54 -6.13 -5.16
C MET A 54 6.39 -6.11 -6.68
N ALA A 55 5.44 -5.35 -7.24
CA ALA A 55 5.25 -5.29 -8.68
C ALA A 55 6.48 -4.75 -9.42
N PRO A 56 7.11 -3.64 -8.99
CA PRO A 56 8.35 -3.17 -9.61
C PRO A 56 9.52 -4.16 -9.45
N VAL A 57 9.59 -4.89 -8.33
CA VAL A 57 10.63 -5.89 -8.08
C VAL A 57 10.56 -7.02 -9.12
N MET A 58 9.38 -7.59 -9.30
CA MET A 58 9.16 -8.67 -10.27
C MET A 58 9.31 -8.16 -11.71
N PHE A 59 8.88 -6.92 -11.97
CA PHE A 59 9.03 -6.27 -13.27
C PHE A 59 10.50 -6.14 -13.71
N LEU A 60 11.39 -5.74 -12.80
CA LEU A 60 12.82 -5.64 -13.08
C LEU A 60 13.48 -7.03 -13.14
N LYS A 61 13.05 -7.97 -12.29
CA LYS A 61 13.58 -9.34 -12.32
C LYS A 61 13.30 -10.06 -13.63
N GLN A 62 12.10 -9.91 -14.19
CA GLN A 62 11.72 -10.51 -15.48
C GLN A 62 12.56 -9.97 -16.66
N ARG A 63 13.20 -8.82 -16.49
CA ARG A 63 14.12 -8.22 -17.47
C ARG A 63 15.58 -8.55 -17.21
N GLU A 64 15.85 -9.44 -16.28
CA GLU A 64 17.20 -9.88 -15.92
C GLU A 64 18.10 -8.73 -15.43
N VAL A 65 17.49 -7.72 -14.79
CA VAL A 65 18.23 -6.67 -14.09
C VAL A 65 19.02 -7.31 -12.96
N GLU A 66 20.28 -6.94 -12.81
CA GLU A 66 21.20 -7.46 -11.79
C GLU A 66 21.48 -6.42 -10.70
N ALA A 67 21.44 -5.13 -11.05
CA ALA A 67 21.66 -4.03 -10.14
C ALA A 67 20.64 -2.90 -10.33
N LEU A 68 20.24 -2.25 -9.23
CA LEU A 68 19.37 -1.09 -9.20
C LEU A 68 20.12 0.07 -8.50
N LEU A 69 20.22 1.22 -9.17
CA LEU A 69 20.78 2.44 -8.57
C LEU A 69 19.61 3.34 -8.15
N SER A 70 19.42 3.58 -6.86
CA SER A 70 18.26 4.32 -6.35
C SER A 70 18.65 5.32 -5.26
N GLY A 71 17.97 6.46 -5.21
CA GLY A 71 18.13 7.46 -4.15
C GLY A 71 17.48 7.04 -2.84
N GLY A 72 16.17 6.78 -2.86
CA GLY A 72 15.43 6.26 -1.72
C GLY A 72 14.63 5.02 -2.07
N MET A 73 14.43 4.13 -1.09
CA MET A 73 13.42 3.08 -1.18
C MET A 73 12.89 2.67 0.18
N GLY A 74 11.63 2.22 0.20
CA GLY A 74 11.03 1.62 1.39
C GLY A 74 11.63 0.25 1.71
N MET A 75 11.42 -0.21 2.94
CA MET A 75 11.92 -1.50 3.43
C MET A 75 11.37 -2.72 2.69
N ARG A 76 10.09 -2.67 2.29
CA ARG A 76 9.43 -3.79 1.60
C ARG A 76 9.99 -4.02 0.19
N PRO A 77 10.14 -2.99 -0.68
CA PRO A 77 10.86 -3.15 -1.96
C PRO A 77 12.29 -3.66 -1.81
N LEU A 78 13.06 -3.14 -0.85
CA LEU A 78 14.45 -3.55 -0.64
C LEU A 78 14.57 -5.04 -0.34
N GLN A 79 13.76 -5.53 0.61
CA GLN A 79 13.72 -6.96 0.94
C GLN A 79 13.32 -7.81 -0.28
N GLY A 80 12.36 -7.33 -1.08
CA GLY A 80 11.98 -7.98 -2.33
C GLY A 80 13.14 -8.09 -3.31
N PHE A 81 13.89 -7.02 -3.53
CA PHE A 81 15.05 -7.01 -4.43
C PHE A 81 16.15 -7.98 -3.97
N GLN A 82 16.47 -7.96 -2.68
CA GLN A 82 17.44 -8.87 -2.08
C GLN A 82 16.99 -10.33 -2.24
N GLN A 83 15.70 -10.63 -2.05
CA GLN A 83 15.14 -11.97 -2.19
C GLN A 83 15.23 -12.50 -3.63
N VAL A 84 15.04 -11.65 -4.64
CA VAL A 84 15.16 -12.04 -6.06
C VAL A 84 16.58 -11.93 -6.62
N GLY A 85 17.54 -11.52 -5.78
CA GLY A 85 18.96 -11.43 -6.11
C GLY A 85 19.36 -10.20 -6.92
N ILE A 86 18.59 -9.12 -6.87
CA ILE A 86 18.95 -7.82 -7.44
C ILE A 86 19.67 -7.01 -6.37
N LYS A 87 20.89 -6.58 -6.66
CA LYS A 87 21.66 -5.73 -5.75
C LYS A 87 21.18 -4.29 -5.86
N VAL A 88 20.97 -3.63 -4.73
CA VAL A 88 20.54 -2.23 -4.70
C VAL A 88 21.70 -1.38 -4.21
N PHE A 89 22.04 -0.33 -4.95
CA PHE A 89 23.07 0.63 -4.60
C PHE A 89 22.46 2.01 -4.40
N HIS A 90 22.92 2.68 -3.34
CA HIS A 90 22.55 4.05 -3.06
C HIS A 90 23.21 4.97 -4.09
N ASN A 91 22.38 5.75 -4.78
CA ASN A 91 22.83 6.82 -5.65
C ASN A 91 22.04 8.07 -5.29
N GLU A 92 22.72 9.11 -4.83
CA GLU A 92 22.12 10.41 -4.60
C GLU A 92 21.33 10.83 -5.86
N ALA A 93 20.10 11.31 -5.65
CA ALA A 93 19.16 11.65 -6.72
C ALA A 93 19.51 12.99 -7.39
N ASP A 94 20.80 13.19 -7.66
CA ASP A 94 21.36 14.39 -8.23
C ASP A 94 22.01 14.05 -9.58
N GLY A 95 21.63 14.80 -10.62
CA GLY A 95 22.19 14.65 -11.97
C GLY A 95 21.50 13.59 -12.83
N THR A 96 22.24 13.12 -13.83
CA THR A 96 21.72 12.29 -14.92
C THR A 96 21.96 10.79 -14.71
N VAL A 97 21.20 9.95 -15.41
CA VAL A 97 21.40 8.49 -15.41
C VAL A 97 22.84 8.12 -15.81
N ARG A 98 23.42 8.84 -16.77
CA ARG A 98 24.82 8.66 -17.18
C ARG A 98 25.78 8.85 -16.02
N GLU A 99 25.59 9.92 -15.24
CA GLU A 99 26.43 10.23 -14.09
C GLU A 99 26.27 9.18 -13.00
N ALA A 100 25.05 8.73 -12.72
CA ALA A 100 24.79 7.65 -11.76
C ALA A 100 25.47 6.33 -12.17
N VAL A 101 25.34 5.90 -13.43
CA VAL A 101 26.00 4.69 -13.92
C VAL A 101 27.52 4.84 -13.91
N GLN A 102 28.04 6.04 -14.21
CA GLN A 102 29.48 6.30 -14.12
C GLN A 102 29.99 6.23 -12.67
N ARG A 103 29.24 6.75 -11.70
CA ARG A 103 29.58 6.61 -10.26
C ARG A 103 29.63 5.15 -9.84
N TYR A 104 28.69 4.34 -10.31
CA TYR A 104 28.69 2.90 -10.06
C TYR A 104 29.93 2.21 -10.65
N ILE A 105 30.26 2.49 -11.93
CA ILE A 105 31.46 1.97 -12.61
C ILE A 105 32.74 2.38 -11.85
N ASP A 106 32.79 3.61 -11.35
CA ASP A 106 33.91 4.14 -10.57
C ASP A 106 34.00 3.53 -9.15
N GLY A 107 33.04 2.69 -8.74
CA GLY A 107 32.97 2.11 -7.39
C GLY A 107 32.61 3.10 -6.30
N LYS A 108 31.89 4.19 -6.64
CA LYS A 108 31.49 5.27 -5.73
C LYS A 108 30.04 5.14 -5.21
N CYS A 109 29.37 4.03 -5.51
CA CYS A 109 28.04 3.75 -4.99
C CYS A 109 28.12 2.68 -3.92
N ASP A 110 27.59 2.98 -2.73
CA ASP A 110 27.51 2.03 -1.63
C ASP A 110 26.29 1.10 -1.82
N GLU A 111 26.43 -0.18 -1.47
CA GLU A 111 25.30 -1.11 -1.43
C GLU A 111 24.33 -0.70 -0.31
N PHE A 112 23.02 -0.81 -0.53
CA PHE A 112 22.02 -0.53 0.51
C PHE A 112 22.16 -1.54 1.65
N GLY A 113 22.43 -1.05 2.86
CA GLY A 113 22.39 -1.80 4.11
C GLY A 113 21.29 -1.31 5.05
N GLU A 114 21.08 -2.02 6.18
CA GLU A 114 20.08 -1.67 7.21
C GLU A 114 20.17 -0.21 7.68
N ALA A 115 21.37 0.40 7.63
CA ALA A 115 21.61 1.78 8.02
C ALA A 115 21.03 2.84 7.06
N GLN A 116 20.77 2.49 5.79
CA GLN A 116 20.12 3.37 4.80
C GLN A 116 18.65 3.01 4.58
N THR A 117 18.14 2.03 5.33
CA THR A 117 16.72 1.74 5.36
C THR A 117 16.04 2.69 6.30
N CYS A 118 14.89 3.25 5.89
CA CYS A 118 14.03 4.00 6.79
C CYS A 118 13.54 3.07 7.91
N GLY A 119 14.34 2.94 8.97
CA GLY A 119 13.93 2.41 10.26
C GLY A 119 12.95 3.40 10.88
N GLY A 120 11.76 2.93 11.20
CA GLY A 120 10.74 3.73 11.86
C GLY A 120 11.32 4.46 13.08
N GLY A 121 11.39 5.79 13.01
CA GLY A 121 11.91 6.62 14.08
C GLY A 121 12.72 7.82 13.57
N SER A 122 12.02 8.95 13.41
CA SER A 122 12.57 10.32 13.32
C SER A 122 13.56 10.66 12.18
N GLY A 123 13.01 11.17 11.07
CA GLY A 123 13.51 12.42 10.46
C GLY A 123 14.52 12.35 9.30
N GLY A 124 13.99 12.40 8.06
CA GLY A 124 14.57 13.05 6.86
C GLY A 124 15.61 12.26 6.05
N CYS A 125 15.64 12.22 4.72
CA CYS A 125 14.94 12.90 3.61
C CYS A 125 15.22 12.06 2.33
N GLY A 126 14.48 12.11 1.23
CA GLY A 126 13.27 12.85 0.89
C GLY A 126 12.46 11.97 -0.05
N ASP A 127 11.14 12.09 0.06
CA ASP A 127 10.09 11.43 -0.69
C ASP A 127 9.44 12.52 -1.55
N ASP A 128 9.56 12.49 -2.88
CA ASP A 128 8.66 13.20 -3.81
C ASP A 128 7.41 12.35 -4.10
N HIS A 129 7.06 11.42 -3.21
CA HIS A 129 5.74 11.51 -2.60
C HIS A 129 5.91 12.13 -1.24
N HIS A 130 6.01 13.46 -1.25
CA HIS A 130 5.74 14.21 -0.05
C HIS A 130 4.26 13.93 0.29
N HIS A 131 3.99 12.85 1.05
CA HIS A 131 3.21 13.06 2.25
C HIS A 131 4.07 13.97 3.13
N GLU A 132 4.18 15.26 2.75
CA GLU A 132 4.10 16.26 3.78
C GLU A 132 2.95 15.79 4.67
N PRO A 133 3.14 15.68 6.00
CA PRO A 133 2.03 15.33 6.87
C PRO A 133 0.90 16.26 6.46
N VAL A 134 -0.17 15.69 5.88
CA VAL A 134 -1.19 16.50 5.21
C VAL A 134 -1.57 17.56 6.21
N VAL A 135 -1.26 18.82 5.89
CA VAL A 135 -1.42 19.90 6.86
C VAL A 135 -2.89 20.23 6.87
N ARG A 136 -3.63 19.40 7.60
CA ARG A 136 -5.04 19.60 7.84
C ARG A 136 -5.17 20.86 8.67
N LYS A 137 -6.00 21.78 8.18
CA LYS A 137 -6.26 23.00 8.93
C LYS A 137 -7.11 22.65 10.15
N PRO A 138 -6.85 23.28 11.30
CA PRO A 138 -7.79 23.22 12.42
C PRO A 138 -9.18 23.65 11.95
N ILE A 139 -10.22 23.03 12.50
CA ILE A 139 -11.61 23.41 12.19
C ILE A 139 -11.87 24.83 12.69
N GLU A 140 -12.33 25.72 11.79
CA GLU A 140 -12.89 27.01 12.18
C GLU A 140 -14.33 26.79 12.68
N GLY A 141 -14.59 27.17 13.94
CA GLY A 141 -15.91 27.02 14.56
C GLY A 141 -16.08 25.70 15.33
N LYS A 142 -17.26 25.07 15.23
CA LYS A 142 -17.58 23.86 15.98
C LYS A 142 -16.83 22.66 15.38
N ALA A 143 -15.97 22.03 16.19
CA ALA A 143 -15.22 20.83 15.83
C ALA A 143 -16.07 19.57 16.12
N ASP A 144 -16.99 19.27 15.22
CA ASP A 144 -17.88 18.12 15.22
C ASP A 144 -17.71 17.23 13.97
N VAL A 145 -18.13 15.97 14.04
CA VAL A 145 -18.04 15.05 12.90
C VAL A 145 -19.03 15.50 11.83
N GLN A 146 -18.52 15.83 10.64
CA GLN A 146 -19.29 16.27 9.49
C GLN A 146 -18.64 15.82 8.20
N LYS A 147 -19.38 15.89 7.08
CA LYS A 147 -18.86 15.61 5.75
C LYS A 147 -17.62 16.46 5.44
N ASP A 148 -16.67 15.89 4.70
CA ASP A 148 -15.45 16.54 4.23
C ASP A 148 -14.48 16.91 5.37
N ARG A 149 -14.58 16.21 6.51
CA ARG A 149 -13.65 16.31 7.63
C ARG A 149 -12.90 14.99 7.82
N ALA A 150 -11.63 15.10 8.18
CA ALA A 150 -10.82 13.97 8.58
C ALA A 150 -11.06 13.69 10.06
N ILE A 151 -11.51 12.48 10.37
CA ILE A 151 -11.88 12.06 11.72
C ILE A 151 -10.91 10.96 12.14
N THR A 152 -10.24 11.15 13.28
CA THR A 152 -9.44 10.10 13.93
C THR A 152 -10.22 9.53 15.10
N ILE A 153 -10.35 8.22 15.12
CA ILE A 153 -11.04 7.49 16.19
C ILE A 153 -10.15 6.42 16.82
N ASP A 154 -10.30 6.28 18.13
CA ASP A 154 -9.99 5.04 18.81
C ASP A 154 -11.22 4.15 18.76
N TYR A 155 -11.03 2.85 18.57
CA TYR A 155 -12.15 1.93 18.44
C TYR A 155 -11.87 0.54 19.02
N LYS A 156 -12.95 -0.13 19.43
CA LYS A 156 -13.00 -1.58 19.65
C LYS A 156 -14.16 -2.14 18.86
N LEU A 157 -13.88 -3.09 18.00
CA LEU A 157 -14.86 -3.82 17.22
C LEU A 157 -15.11 -5.17 17.88
N ASN A 158 -16.35 -5.42 18.27
CA ASN A 158 -16.78 -6.66 18.88
C ASN A 158 -17.94 -7.28 18.07
N ASP A 159 -18.14 -8.58 18.22
CA ASP A 159 -19.41 -9.20 17.84
C ASP A 159 -20.52 -8.93 18.87
N THR A 160 -21.72 -9.40 18.59
CA THR A 160 -22.88 -9.25 19.49
C THR A 160 -22.77 -10.06 20.78
N GLU A 161 -21.85 -11.01 20.87
CA GLU A 161 -21.57 -11.80 22.07
C GLU A 161 -20.51 -11.13 22.97
N GLY A 162 -19.88 -10.06 22.49
CA GLY A 162 -18.85 -9.30 23.20
C GLY A 162 -17.43 -9.81 22.99
N ASN A 163 -17.20 -10.69 22.00
CA ASN A 163 -15.85 -11.11 21.64
C ASN A 163 -15.18 -10.01 20.81
N LEU A 164 -13.96 -9.64 21.19
CA LEU A 164 -13.16 -8.65 20.47
C LEU A 164 -12.70 -9.21 19.14
N ILE A 165 -12.97 -8.48 18.06
CA ILE A 165 -12.57 -8.80 16.69
C ILE A 165 -11.33 -7.98 16.29
N ASP A 166 -11.36 -6.67 16.57
CA ASP A 166 -10.28 -5.74 16.22
C ASP A 166 -10.28 -4.52 17.15
N SER A 167 -9.16 -3.80 17.26
CA SER A 167 -9.05 -2.60 18.08
C SER A 167 -7.95 -1.64 17.63
N SER A 168 -8.10 -0.36 17.93
CA SER A 168 -7.03 0.63 17.74
C SER A 168 -5.82 0.41 18.65
N GLU A 169 -5.98 -0.34 19.75
CA GLU A 169 -4.84 -0.73 20.61
C GLU A 169 -3.87 -1.68 19.86
N THR A 170 -4.40 -2.54 18.98
CA THR A 170 -3.62 -3.47 18.16
C THR A 170 -3.25 -2.91 16.78
N SER A 171 -4.07 -1.99 16.26
CA SER A 171 -4.05 -1.56 14.85
C SER A 171 -3.76 -0.06 14.67
N ALA A 172 -3.48 0.67 15.75
CA ALA A 172 -3.42 2.14 15.84
C ALA A 172 -4.78 2.83 15.61
N PRO A 173 -4.95 4.11 16.03
CA PRO A 173 -6.18 4.87 15.78
C PRO A 173 -6.48 4.98 14.29
N LEU A 174 -7.76 4.82 13.93
CA LEU A 174 -8.21 4.89 12.53
C LEU A 174 -8.50 6.34 12.15
N THR A 175 -7.90 6.83 11.07
CA THR A 175 -8.24 8.12 10.47
C THR A 175 -8.95 7.90 9.14
N PHE A 176 -10.11 8.53 8.96
CA PHE A 176 -10.91 8.41 7.75
C PHE A 176 -11.55 9.73 7.35
N LEU A 177 -11.89 9.86 6.06
CA LEU A 177 -12.61 11.01 5.53
C LEU A 177 -14.11 10.73 5.61
N HIS A 178 -14.82 11.54 6.40
CA HIS A 178 -16.23 11.34 6.67
C HIS A 178 -17.12 11.83 5.52
N GLY A 179 -18.13 11.04 5.17
CA GLY A 179 -19.07 11.27 4.07
C GLY A 179 -18.60 10.72 2.73
N HIS A 180 -17.57 9.86 2.73
CA HIS A 180 -16.94 9.30 1.52
C HIS A 180 -16.91 7.77 1.50
N GLY A 181 -17.58 7.10 2.47
CA GLY A 181 -17.72 5.64 2.46
C GLY A 181 -16.43 4.89 2.83
N ASN A 182 -15.52 5.54 3.56
CA ASN A 182 -14.27 4.95 4.04
C ASN A 182 -14.46 3.98 5.21
N ILE A 183 -15.62 4.05 5.87
CA ILE A 183 -16.03 3.14 6.94
C ILE A 183 -17.45 2.64 6.67
N VAL A 184 -17.89 1.62 7.40
CA VAL A 184 -19.22 1.03 7.19
C VAL A 184 -20.34 2.06 7.39
N PRO A 185 -21.38 2.08 6.53
CA PRO A 185 -22.40 3.14 6.52
C PRO A 185 -23.10 3.36 7.87
N GLY A 186 -23.38 2.28 8.61
CA GLY A 186 -24.06 2.39 9.89
C GLY A 186 -23.18 2.99 10.98
N LEU A 187 -21.86 2.80 10.91
CA LEU A 187 -20.95 3.51 11.80
C LEU A 187 -20.84 4.97 11.40
N GLU A 188 -20.63 5.25 10.12
CA GLU A 188 -20.47 6.62 9.61
C GLU A 188 -21.64 7.51 10.02
N LYS A 189 -22.87 7.04 9.83
CA LYS A 189 -24.09 7.77 10.18
C LYS A 189 -24.17 8.13 11.66
N GLU A 190 -23.82 7.21 12.55
CA GLU A 190 -23.99 7.37 14.00
C GLU A 190 -22.92 8.29 14.62
N LEU A 191 -21.81 8.54 13.91
CA LEU A 191 -20.79 9.47 14.37
C LEU A 191 -21.12 10.94 14.08
N ILE A 192 -22.10 11.24 13.22
CA ILE A 192 -22.42 12.62 12.79
C ILE A 192 -22.72 13.52 14.00
N GLY A 193 -22.07 14.69 14.03
CA GLY A 193 -22.28 15.72 15.04
C GLY A 193 -21.57 15.48 16.39
N LEU A 194 -20.89 14.33 16.56
CA LEU A 194 -20.08 14.07 17.74
C LEU A 194 -18.84 14.97 17.77
N GLU A 195 -18.41 15.34 18.97
CA GLU A 195 -17.28 16.23 19.20
C GLU A 195 -16.06 15.44 19.70
N ILE A 196 -14.88 16.07 19.67
CA ILE A 196 -13.64 15.46 20.20
C ILE A 196 -13.83 15.03 21.66
N GLY A 197 -13.42 13.82 21.99
CA GLY A 197 -13.57 13.19 23.30
C GLY A 197 -14.92 12.50 23.52
N ALA A 198 -15.88 12.61 22.60
CA ALA A 198 -17.12 11.86 22.68
C ALA A 198 -16.85 10.35 22.58
N GLN A 199 -17.54 9.58 23.42
CA GLN A 199 -17.52 8.13 23.43
C GLN A 199 -18.91 7.60 23.12
N VAL A 200 -19.00 6.66 22.19
CA VAL A 200 -20.28 6.09 21.75
C VAL A 200 -20.12 4.60 21.47
N VAL A 201 -21.12 3.82 21.87
CA VAL A 201 -21.24 2.41 21.47
C VAL A 201 -22.29 2.33 20.39
N VAL A 202 -21.87 1.96 19.19
CA VAL A 202 -22.71 1.86 17.99
C VAL A 202 -22.92 0.39 17.65
N LYS A 203 -24.19 -0.02 17.57
CA LYS A 203 -24.57 -1.33 17.04
C LYS A 203 -24.92 -1.18 15.57
N VAL A 204 -24.11 -1.78 14.71
CA VAL A 204 -24.26 -1.73 13.27
C VAL A 204 -24.85 -3.06 12.79
N PRO A 205 -26.11 -3.08 12.33
CA PRO A 205 -26.69 -4.30 11.79
C PRO A 205 -25.98 -4.71 10.50
N THR A 206 -26.03 -6.00 10.18
CA THR A 206 -25.38 -6.63 9.02
C THR A 206 -25.57 -5.83 7.72
N ALA A 207 -26.80 -5.37 7.46
CA ALA A 207 -27.16 -4.60 6.26
C ALA A 207 -26.42 -3.25 6.12
N ASP A 208 -26.03 -2.64 7.24
CA ASP A 208 -25.31 -1.36 7.30
C ASP A 208 -23.82 -1.54 7.65
N ALA A 209 -23.36 -2.79 7.77
CA ALA A 209 -21.98 -3.18 8.03
C ALA A 209 -21.27 -3.61 6.73
N TYR A 210 -20.93 -4.90 6.63
CA TYR A 210 -20.28 -5.51 5.45
C TYR A 210 -21.26 -6.29 4.57
N GLY A 211 -22.56 -6.13 4.80
CA GLY A 211 -23.62 -6.78 4.04
C GLY A 211 -23.83 -8.25 4.42
N GLU A 212 -24.82 -8.85 3.78
CA GLU A 212 -25.15 -10.27 3.94
C GLU A 212 -24.08 -11.15 3.29
N ARG A 213 -23.81 -12.29 3.93
CA ARG A 213 -22.96 -13.32 3.34
C ARG A 213 -23.73 -14.02 2.22
N ASP A 214 -23.15 -14.05 1.02
CA ASP A 214 -23.74 -14.70 -0.13
C ASP A 214 -23.09 -16.07 -0.36
N GLU A 215 -23.76 -17.11 0.11
CA GLU A 215 -23.33 -18.52 -0.04
C GLU A 215 -23.25 -18.95 -1.51
N ALA A 216 -24.01 -18.31 -2.41
CA ALA A 216 -23.98 -18.64 -3.84
C ALA A 216 -22.71 -18.14 -4.55
N LYS A 217 -21.98 -17.20 -3.93
CA LYS A 217 -20.68 -16.74 -4.43
C LYS A 217 -19.51 -17.61 -3.98
N ILE A 218 -19.74 -18.57 -3.09
CA ILE A 218 -18.71 -19.50 -2.63
C ILE A 218 -18.56 -20.59 -3.68
N PHE A 219 -17.32 -20.87 -4.08
CA PHE A 219 -17.05 -21.84 -5.13
C PHE A 219 -15.83 -22.71 -4.81
N ASP A 220 -15.83 -23.89 -5.40
CA ASP A 220 -14.76 -24.87 -5.23
C ASP A 220 -13.78 -24.76 -6.41
N VAL A 221 -12.49 -24.85 -6.11
CA VAL A 221 -11.43 -24.97 -7.11
C VAL A 221 -10.58 -26.21 -6.84
N PRO A 222 -10.04 -26.87 -7.89
CA PRO A 222 -9.07 -27.94 -7.70
C PRO A 222 -7.87 -27.48 -6.88
N ARG A 223 -7.38 -28.30 -5.95
CA ARG A 223 -6.22 -27.99 -5.09
C ARG A 223 -4.96 -27.62 -5.89
N SER A 224 -4.84 -28.14 -7.11
CA SER A 224 -3.76 -27.85 -8.06
C SER A 224 -3.77 -26.43 -8.62
N GLN A 225 -4.89 -25.72 -8.54
CA GLN A 225 -5.00 -24.31 -8.94
C GLN A 225 -4.65 -23.34 -7.80
N LEU A 226 -4.52 -23.85 -6.57
CA LEU A 226 -4.16 -23.06 -5.41
C LEU A 226 -2.64 -23.08 -5.19
N PRO A 227 -2.07 -22.02 -4.58
CA PRO A 227 -0.67 -22.04 -4.16
C PRO A 227 -0.34 -23.29 -3.34
N PRO A 228 0.83 -23.92 -3.55
CA PRO A 228 1.18 -25.17 -2.88
C PRO A 228 1.25 -25.00 -1.36
N ASP A 229 1.62 -23.83 -0.86
CA ASP A 229 1.80 -23.47 0.55
C ASP A 229 0.55 -22.85 1.20
N VAL A 230 -0.57 -22.75 0.49
CA VAL A 230 -1.80 -22.17 1.01
C VAL A 230 -2.35 -22.94 2.21
N LYS A 231 -2.90 -22.21 3.17
CA LYS A 231 -3.53 -22.73 4.38
C LYS A 231 -5.00 -22.32 4.46
N LEU A 232 -5.75 -23.08 5.25
CA LEU A 232 -7.10 -22.72 5.65
C LEU A 232 -7.09 -21.33 6.32
N GLY A 233 -8.01 -20.46 5.89
CA GLY A 233 -8.12 -19.08 6.38
C GLY A 233 -7.21 -18.07 5.68
N ASP A 234 -6.29 -18.50 4.81
CA ASP A 234 -5.46 -17.56 4.05
C ASP A 234 -6.34 -16.70 3.12
N MET A 235 -5.96 -15.43 2.96
CA MET A 235 -6.53 -14.55 1.95
C MET A 235 -5.70 -14.62 0.66
N LEU A 236 -6.37 -15.00 -0.43
CA LEU A 236 -5.85 -15.02 -1.77
C LEU A 236 -6.37 -13.81 -2.55
N ARG A 237 -5.59 -13.31 -3.51
CA ARG A 237 -6.07 -12.33 -4.49
C ARG A 237 -6.17 -13.03 -5.84
N ALA A 238 -7.35 -13.01 -6.43
CA ALA A 238 -7.62 -13.57 -7.74
C ALA A 238 -8.06 -12.47 -8.72
N GLN A 239 -7.70 -12.62 -9.98
CA GLN A 239 -8.20 -11.77 -11.05
C GLN A 239 -9.41 -12.46 -11.70
N MET A 240 -10.57 -11.81 -11.67
CA MET A 240 -11.81 -12.30 -12.29
C MET A 240 -11.81 -12.04 -13.81
N GLU A 241 -12.68 -12.75 -14.53
CA GLU A 241 -12.96 -12.47 -15.94
C GLU A 241 -13.48 -11.03 -16.08
N GLY A 242 -12.63 -10.13 -16.60
CA GLY A 242 -12.87 -8.68 -16.62
C GLY A 242 -11.75 -7.85 -15.99
N GLY A 243 -10.75 -8.48 -15.39
CA GLY A 243 -9.53 -7.83 -14.88
C GLY A 243 -9.64 -7.30 -13.45
N ALA A 244 -10.83 -7.33 -12.84
CA ALA A 244 -11.04 -6.96 -11.45
C ALA A 244 -10.32 -7.92 -10.50
N LEU A 245 -9.58 -7.37 -9.54
CA LEU A 245 -8.98 -8.13 -8.46
C LEU A 245 -9.98 -8.33 -7.32
N VAL A 246 -10.14 -9.57 -6.88
CA VAL A 246 -11.03 -9.96 -5.78
C VAL A 246 -10.22 -10.68 -4.71
N SER A 247 -10.45 -10.33 -3.46
CA SER A 247 -9.91 -11.05 -2.31
C SER A 247 -10.82 -12.24 -1.99
N LEU A 248 -10.22 -13.42 -1.81
CA LEU A 248 -10.88 -14.68 -1.52
C LEU A 248 -10.30 -15.25 -0.23
N ILE A 249 -11.13 -15.77 0.65
CA ILE A 249 -10.70 -16.52 1.83
C ILE A 249 -10.75 -18.01 1.50
N VAL A 250 -9.72 -18.76 1.88
CA VAL A 250 -9.77 -20.22 1.83
C VAL A 250 -10.65 -20.71 2.98
N ALA A 251 -11.93 -20.92 2.70
CA ALA A 251 -12.94 -21.32 3.67
C ALA A 251 -12.83 -22.80 4.05
N GLU A 252 -12.42 -23.65 3.10
CA GLU A 252 -12.09 -25.06 3.34
C GLU A 252 -10.92 -25.47 2.45
N LEU A 253 -10.08 -26.40 2.94
CA LEU A 253 -8.94 -26.91 2.19
C LEU A 253 -8.79 -28.41 2.43
N THR A 254 -8.79 -29.18 1.34
CA THR A 254 -8.56 -30.62 1.33
C THR A 254 -7.42 -30.96 0.36
N ASP A 255 -7.06 -32.25 0.27
CA ASP A 255 -6.04 -32.72 -0.65
C ASP A 255 -6.45 -32.56 -2.14
N GLU A 256 -7.75 -32.51 -2.42
CA GLU A 256 -8.28 -32.49 -3.80
C GLU A 256 -8.89 -31.14 -4.20
N VAL A 257 -9.54 -30.46 -3.24
CA VAL A 257 -10.34 -29.25 -3.47
C VAL A 257 -10.07 -28.20 -2.40
N GLY A 258 -10.05 -26.94 -2.80
CA GLY A 258 -10.20 -25.82 -1.87
C GLY A 258 -11.46 -25.02 -2.17
N ARG A 259 -12.19 -24.66 -1.12
CA ARG A 259 -13.41 -23.86 -1.18
C ARG A 259 -13.05 -22.40 -0.91
N LEU A 260 -13.36 -21.52 -1.86
CA LEU A 260 -13.01 -20.12 -1.82
C LEU A 260 -14.24 -19.26 -1.58
N ASP A 261 -14.14 -18.34 -0.62
CA ASP A 261 -15.20 -17.43 -0.24
C ASP A 261 -14.81 -15.97 -0.57
N PRO A 262 -15.49 -15.31 -1.52
CA PRO A 262 -15.24 -13.91 -1.87
C PRO A 262 -15.95 -12.91 -0.93
N ASN A 263 -16.75 -13.37 0.04
CA ASN A 263 -17.41 -12.48 0.97
C ASN A 263 -16.39 -11.85 1.95
N HIS A 264 -16.72 -10.67 2.47
CA HIS A 264 -15.93 -10.05 3.52
C HIS A 264 -15.91 -10.97 4.76
N PRO A 265 -14.79 -11.11 5.52
CA PRO A 265 -14.73 -11.97 6.72
C PRO A 265 -15.81 -11.68 7.78
N LEU A 266 -16.33 -10.46 7.78
CA LEU A 266 -17.38 -9.97 8.69
C LEU A 266 -18.76 -9.85 8.04
N ALA A 267 -18.94 -10.32 6.80
CA ALA A 267 -20.25 -10.37 6.16
C ALA A 267 -21.20 -11.32 6.93
N GLY A 268 -22.48 -10.98 6.98
CA GLY A 268 -23.49 -11.74 7.72
C GLY A 268 -23.45 -11.55 9.24
N LYS A 269 -22.68 -10.57 9.75
CA LYS A 269 -22.53 -10.31 11.18
C LYS A 269 -22.99 -8.91 11.55
N ASP A 270 -23.79 -8.83 12.61
CA ASP A 270 -24.02 -7.59 13.33
C ASP A 270 -22.77 -7.25 14.14
N LEU A 271 -22.38 -5.98 14.14
CA LEU A 271 -21.13 -5.51 14.73
C LEU A 271 -21.39 -4.47 15.81
N VAL A 272 -20.55 -4.46 16.84
CA VAL A 272 -20.62 -3.50 17.93
C VAL A 272 -19.30 -2.73 18.00
N PHE A 273 -19.36 -1.44 17.70
CA PHE A 273 -18.21 -0.54 17.75
C PHE A 273 -18.29 0.31 19.01
N ASP A 274 -17.28 0.21 19.88
CA ASP A 274 -17.00 1.19 20.92
C ASP A 274 -16.02 2.20 20.35
N VAL A 275 -16.42 3.46 20.23
CA VAL A 275 -15.67 4.49 19.51
C VAL A 275 -15.44 5.71 20.39
N THR A 276 -14.21 6.20 20.39
CA THR A 276 -13.83 7.49 20.95
C THR A 276 -13.34 8.41 19.84
N ILE A 277 -13.91 9.61 19.72
CA ILE A 277 -13.41 10.62 18.78
C ILE A 277 -12.12 11.23 19.35
N VAL A 278 -11.00 11.00 18.68
CA VAL A 278 -9.67 11.47 19.12
C VAL A 278 -9.34 12.82 18.49
N LYS A 279 -9.67 13.00 17.21
CA LYS A 279 -9.30 14.20 16.46
C LYS A 279 -10.31 14.48 15.35
N ILE A 280 -10.52 15.77 15.09
CA ILE A 280 -11.33 16.26 13.97
C ILE A 280 -10.56 17.38 13.31
N GLU A 281 -10.35 17.27 12.00
CA GLU A 281 -9.61 18.26 11.22
C GLU A 281 -10.31 18.52 9.89
N GLN A 282 -10.02 19.67 9.29
CA GLN A 282 -10.48 19.94 7.93
C GLN A 282 -9.70 19.06 6.96
N ALA A 283 -10.41 18.27 6.15
CA ALA A 283 -9.75 17.48 5.12
C ALA A 283 -9.01 18.40 4.15
N ALA A 284 -7.83 17.98 3.71
CA ALA A 284 -7.09 18.72 2.72
C ALA A 284 -7.73 18.58 1.33
N PRO A 285 -7.52 19.55 0.41
CA PRO A 285 -8.08 19.49 -0.93
C PRO A 285 -7.79 18.17 -1.66
N GLU A 286 -6.58 17.64 -1.49
CA GLU A 286 -6.14 16.40 -2.14
C GLU A 286 -6.89 15.17 -1.59
N GLU A 287 -7.20 15.15 -0.28
CA GLU A 287 -7.98 14.09 0.36
C GLU A 287 -9.43 14.10 -0.14
N LEU A 288 -9.99 15.28 -0.43
CA LEU A 288 -11.33 15.43 -1.01
C LEU A 288 -11.38 14.98 -2.47
N GLU A 289 -10.32 15.24 -3.24
CA GLU A 289 -10.19 14.78 -4.62
C GLU A 289 -10.04 13.26 -4.70
N HIS A 290 -9.27 12.66 -3.80
CA HIS A 290 -9.05 11.21 -3.75
C HIS A 290 -10.17 10.44 -3.02
N GLY A 291 -10.95 11.11 -2.17
CA GLY A 291 -12.03 10.51 -1.39
C GLY A 291 -11.57 9.77 -0.14
N HIS A 292 -10.30 9.85 0.24
CA HIS A 292 -9.77 9.23 1.46
C HIS A 292 -8.64 10.07 2.09
N CYS A 293 -8.41 9.85 3.38
CA CYS A 293 -7.29 10.47 4.09
C CYS A 293 -5.96 9.88 3.63
N HIS A 294 -4.90 10.67 3.78
CA HIS A 294 -3.51 10.28 3.58
C HIS A 294 -2.74 10.18 4.91
#